data_AF-A0A523ALW5-F1
#
_entry.id   AF-A0A523ALW5-F1
#
_cell.length_a   1.000
_cell.length_b   1.000
_cell.length_c   1.000
_cell.angle_alpha   90.00
_cell.angle_beta   90.00
_cell.angle_gamma   90.00
#
_symmetry.space_group_name_H-M   'P 1'
#
loop_
_entity.id
_entity.type
_entity.pdbx_description
1 polymer ?
#
loop_
_entity_poly.entity_id
_entity_poly.type
_entity_poly.pdbx_seq_one_letter_code
_entity_poly.pdbx_strand_id
1 'polypeptide(L)' 'MLRTCSSCLRPIVAEVAVHFPCPQCGEEEIWRCRRCRKLSNPYRCPRCGFTGP' A
#
# COMPACT_ATOMS: atom_id res chain seq x y z
N MET A 1 0.60 16.62 3.65
CA MET A 1 -0.41 15.62 3.23
C MET A 1 0.04 14.26 3.73
N LEU A 2 -0.69 13.65 4.68
CA LEU A 2 -0.39 12.29 5.14
C LEU A 2 -0.88 11.30 4.08
N ARG A 3 0.02 10.46 3.56
CA ARG A 3 -0.39 9.36 2.69
C ARG A 3 -1.02 8.25 3.53
N THR A 4 -1.85 7.41 2.93
CA THR A 4 -2.64 6.41 3.66
C THR A 4 -2.24 5.00 3.24
N CYS A 5 -2.14 4.07 4.19
CA CYS A 5 -1.80 2.69 3.87
C CYS A 5 -2.96 1.97 3.18
N SER A 6 -2.67 1.33 2.06
CA SER A 6 -3.63 0.52 1.28
C SER A 6 -4.21 -0.68 2.03
N SER A 7 -3.48 -1.23 3.03
CA SER A 7 -3.95 -2.37 3.82
C SER A 7 -4.79 -1.98 5.04
N CYS A 8 -4.36 -0.97 5.82
CA CYS A 8 -4.99 -0.63 7.10
C CYS A 8 -5.70 0.71 7.13
N LEU A 9 -5.66 1.47 6.02
CA LEU A 9 -6.29 2.79 5.87
C LEU A 9 -5.86 3.83 6.93
N ARG A 10 -4.72 3.60 7.58
CA ARG A 10 -4.14 4.54 8.55
C ARG A 10 -3.18 5.50 7.84
N PRO A 11 -3.10 6.76 8.31
CA PRO A 11 -2.08 7.69 7.85
C PRO A 11 -0.69 7.14 8.13
N ILE A 12 0.21 7.25 7.16
CA ILE A 12 1.59 6.79 7.23
C ILE A 12 2.51 7.99 7.32
N VAL A 13 3.49 7.89 8.20
CA VAL A 13 4.65 8.80 8.21
C VAL A 13 5.57 8.36 7.08
N ALA A 14 5.89 9.28 6.16
CA ALA A 14 6.59 8.98 4.90
C ALA A 14 7.94 8.29 5.11
N GLU A 15 8.67 8.62 6.18
CA GLU A 15 10.00 8.06 6.50
C GLU A 15 10.01 6.54 6.72
N VAL A 16 8.88 5.93 7.06
CA VAL A 16 8.79 4.49 7.38
C VAL A 16 7.84 3.72 6.44
N ALA A 17 7.32 4.39 5.42
CA ALA A 17 6.47 3.81 4.41
C ALA A 17 7.30 3.33 3.21
N VAL A 18 6.80 2.34 2.47
CA VAL A 18 7.25 2.10 1.10
C VAL A 18 6.09 2.29 0.16
N HIS A 19 6.44 2.69 -1.05
CA HIS A 19 5.51 2.82 -2.15
C HIS A 19 6.10 2.19 -3.39
N PHE A 20 5.24 1.61 -4.21
CA PHE A 20 5.60 1.00 -5.48
C PHE A 20 4.39 1.03 -6.40
N PRO A 21 4.59 1.10 -7.73
CA PRO A 21 3.49 0.98 -8.67
C PRO A 21 2.87 -0.42 -8.60
N CYS A 22 1.56 -0.52 -8.78
CA CYS A 22 0.86 -1.80 -8.81
C CYS A 22 1.48 -2.71 -9.87
N PRO A 23 1.88 -3.96 -9.54
CA PRO A 23 2.54 -4.85 -10.51
C PRO A 23 1.61 -5.33 -11.63
N GLN A 24 0.29 -5.20 -11.47
CA GLN A 24 -0.68 -5.69 -12.45
C GLN A 24 -1.16 -4.60 -13.42
N CYS A 25 -1.46 -3.39 -12.93
CA CYS A 25 -1.91 -2.30 -13.80
C CYS A 25 -0.89 -1.18 -13.99
N GLY A 26 0.10 -1.03 -13.10
CA GLY A 26 1.08 0.06 -13.16
C GLY A 26 0.53 1.48 -12.95
N GLU A 27 -0.79 1.65 -12.98
CA GLU A 27 -1.47 2.96 -12.92
C GLU A 27 -1.50 3.57 -11.51
N GLU A 28 -1.55 2.74 -10.46
CA GLU A 28 -1.67 3.22 -9.07
C GLU A 28 -0.42 2.97 -8.26
N GLU A 29 -0.13 3.92 -7.38
CA GLU A 29 0.94 3.82 -6.41
C GLU A 29 0.41 3.21 -5.10
N ILE A 30 0.89 2.02 -4.76
CA ILE A 30 0.48 1.32 -3.55
C ILE A 30 1.38 1.74 -2.39
N TRP A 31 0.77 2.36 -1.38
CA TRP A 31 1.47 2.75 -0.15
C TRP A 31 1.28 1.72 0.96
N ARG A 32 2.38 1.25 1.56
CA ARG A 32 2.35 0.27 2.64
C ARG A 32 3.18 0.72 3.85
N CYS A 33 2.54 0.69 5.01
CA CYS A 33 3.23 0.99 6.27
C CYS A 33 4.08 -0.21 6.73
N ARG A 34 5.14 0.07 7.50
CA ARG A 34 6.03 -0.95 8.08
C ARG A 34 5.27 -2.06 8.81
N ARG A 35 4.23 -1.73 9.57
CA ARG A 35 3.44 -2.71 10.33
C ARG A 35 2.72 -3.70 9.41
N CYS A 36 2.03 -3.21 8.39
CA CYS A 36 1.33 -4.09 7.43
C CYS A 36 2.30 -4.95 6.65
N ARG A 37 3.49 -4.42 6.28
CA ARG A 37 4.55 -5.22 5.65
C ARG A 37 5.10 -6.31 6.55
N LYS A 38 5.35 -6.01 7.83
CA LYS A 38 5.86 -7.00 8.80
C LYS A 38 4.86 -8.12 9.04
N LEU A 39 3.56 -7.81 8.94
CA LEU A 39 2.47 -8.77 9.12
C LEU A 39 2.02 -9.42 7.80
N SER A 40 2.61 -9.05 6.66
CA SER A 40 2.14 -9.45 5.32
C SER A 40 0.63 -9.25 5.14
N ASN A 41 0.11 -8.13 5.65
CA ASN A 41 -1.32 -7.82 5.54
C ASN A 41 -1.67 -7.56 4.08
N PRO A 42 -2.70 -8.22 3.53
CA PRO A 42 -3.04 -8.04 2.14
C PRO A 42 -3.36 -6.57 1.85
N TYR A 43 -2.97 -6.11 0.66
CA TYR A 43 -3.37 -4.81 0.12
C TYR A 43 -4.15 -5.04 -1.17
N ARG A 44 -5.13 -4.17 -1.43
CA ARG A 44 -5.94 -4.22 -2.65
C ARG A 44 -5.68 -3.00 -3.51
N CYS A 45 -5.39 -3.20 -4.78
CA CYS A 45 -5.33 -2.12 -5.76
C CYS A 45 -6.76 -1.61 -6.05
N PRO A 46 -7.02 -0.29 -5.95
CA PRO A 46 -8.35 0.26 -6.20
C PRO A 46 -8.74 0.26 -7.69
N ARG A 47 -7.78 0.11 -8.62
CA ARG A 47 -8.04 0.12 -10.07
C ARG A 47 -8.30 -1.26 -10.64
N CYS A 48 -7.36 -2.19 -10.47
CA CYS A 48 -7.46 -3.53 -11.03
C CYS A 48 -8.00 -4.58 -10.04
N GLY A 49 -8.19 -4.21 -8.76
CA GLY A 49 -8.67 -5.14 -7.74
C GLY A 49 -7.64 -6.19 -7.30
N PHE A 50 -6.40 -6.14 -7.81
CA PHE A 50 -5.32 -7.05 -7.43
C PHE A 50 -5.09 -7.02 -5.92
N THR A 51 -5.06 -8.20 -5.30
CA THR A 51 -4.80 -8.36 -3.87
C THR A 51 -3.46 -9.05 -3.67
N GLY A 52 -2.48 -8.32 -3.16
CA GLY A 52 -1.13 -8.82 -2.87
C GLY A 52 -0.88 -8.88 -1.36
N PRO A 53 0.12 -9.64 -0.88
CA PRO A 53 0.51 -9.72 0.54
C PRO A 53 1.26 -8.47 1.02
#